data_AF-A0AAD9EW28-F1
#
_entry.id   AF-A0AAD9EW28-F1
#
_cell.length_a   1.000
_cell.length_b   1.000
_cell.length_c   1.000
_cell.angle_alpha   90.00
_cell.angle_beta   90.00
_cell.angle_gamma   90.00
#
_symmetry.space_group_name_H-M   'P 1'
#
loop_
_entity.id
_entity.type
_entity.pdbx_description
1 polymer ?
#
loop_
_entity_poly.entity_id
_entity_poly.type
_entity_poly.pdbx_seq_one_letter_code
_entity_poly.pdbx_strand_id
1 'polypeptide(L)'
;MFPAALHHRCEGQTHQRHGVSRLLGARHQRPEHLNSYFSTLDIQLRECLEPEVYELFHKKLTEQALIKDPKFLWCCHVTCPNCRFQYALSKGGCMHFCCSQCRYQFCSGCNNPFHTTCAVDECSVSGLHAHHPRDCLFYLRDWEPSRLQTLLQNNGVAFNTEPPPGTQTGLCGVVEQKDEGGQQPDSDCAAQTQPGHAGLCEKHYREYLVSLINSHSIDPAPLYSSNELLLACRRYKVEDLRREGEDSFTYFSRLLQKLMDEEPLGDKVPRKK
;
A
#
# COMPACT_ATOMS: atom_id res chain seq x y z
N MET A 1 19.94 33.42 -8.90
CA MET A 1 21.42 33.40 -8.88
C MET A 1 21.85 31.97 -8.62
N PHE A 2 22.35 31.30 -9.65
CA PHE A 2 22.89 29.94 -9.56
C PHE A 2 24.23 29.96 -8.82
N PRO A 3 24.55 29.00 -7.94
CA PRO A 3 25.91 28.84 -7.45
C PRO A 3 26.80 28.42 -8.63
N ALA A 4 27.89 29.17 -8.85
CA ALA A 4 28.83 29.04 -9.97
C ALA A 4 29.69 27.75 -9.98
N ALA A 5 29.21 26.64 -9.41
CA ALA A 5 30.02 25.46 -9.12
C ALA A 5 29.91 24.32 -10.16
N LEU A 6 29.15 24.46 -11.24
CA LEU A 6 28.92 23.39 -12.22
C LEU A 6 29.60 23.63 -13.59
N HIS A 7 30.59 24.52 -13.67
CA HIS A 7 31.29 24.81 -14.92
C HIS A 7 32.68 24.14 -15.06
N HIS A 8 33.09 23.28 -14.11
CA HIS A 8 34.34 22.54 -14.19
C HIS A 8 34.12 21.07 -14.55
N ARG A 9 34.62 20.76 -15.74
CA ARG A 9 34.72 19.45 -16.40
C ARG A 9 35.32 18.37 -15.49
N CYS A 10 34.76 17.16 -15.59
CA CYS A 10 35.21 15.87 -15.07
C CYS A 10 36.67 15.78 -14.57
N GLU A 11 36.86 15.67 -13.25
CA GLU A 11 38.05 15.05 -12.65
C GLU A 11 37.69 14.25 -11.38
N GLY A 12 38.02 12.95 -11.34
CA GLY A 12 38.11 12.13 -10.12
C GLY A 12 36.97 11.14 -9.83
N GLN A 13 37.18 9.85 -10.14
CA GLN A 13 36.26 8.71 -9.93
C GLN A 13 35.78 8.50 -8.48
N THR A 14 36.48 9.02 -7.47
CA THR A 14 36.09 8.95 -6.04
C THR A 14 35.28 10.16 -5.56
N HIS A 15 35.27 11.27 -6.29
CA HIS A 15 34.57 12.50 -5.90
C HIS A 15 33.08 12.51 -6.29
N GLN A 16 32.67 11.73 -7.29
CA GLN A 16 31.29 11.69 -7.78
C GLN A 16 30.32 11.03 -6.77
N ARG A 17 30.74 9.96 -6.08
CA ARG A 17 29.92 9.31 -5.03
C ARG A 17 29.67 10.21 -3.81
N HIS A 18 30.61 11.06 -3.44
CA HIS A 18 30.45 12.02 -2.34
C HIS A 18 29.69 13.30 -2.74
N GLY A 19 29.74 13.69 -4.02
CA GLY A 19 28.99 14.84 -4.55
C GLY A 19 27.47 14.68 -4.45
N VAL A 20 26.96 13.46 -4.72
CA VAL A 20 25.52 13.14 -4.61
C VAL A 20 25.02 13.29 -3.17
N SER A 21 25.81 12.85 -2.18
CA SER A 21 25.44 12.94 -0.75
C SER A 21 25.39 14.41 -0.27
N ARG A 22 26.23 15.29 -0.82
CA ARG A 22 26.21 16.74 -0.53
C ARG A 22 25.04 17.47 -1.20
N LEU A 23 24.66 17.10 -2.42
CA LEU A 23 23.50 17.68 -3.13
C LEU A 23 22.18 17.37 -2.40
N LEU A 24 22.04 16.15 -1.86
CA LEU A 24 20.84 15.72 -1.11
C LEU A 24 20.80 16.24 0.35
N GLY A 25 21.91 16.80 0.85
CA GLY A 25 22.05 17.32 2.21
C GLY A 25 21.80 18.83 2.39
N ALA A 26 21.52 19.56 1.32
CA ALA A 26 21.29 21.01 1.37
C ALA A 26 19.93 21.34 2.02
N ARG A 27 19.97 21.69 3.31
CA ARG A 27 18.84 21.87 4.24
C ARG A 27 17.93 23.09 4.02
N HIS A 28 17.83 23.67 2.82
CA HIS A 28 17.08 24.93 2.65
C HIS A 28 16.47 25.12 1.26
N GLN A 29 15.46 24.32 0.89
CA GLN A 29 14.58 24.69 -0.22
C GLN A 29 13.12 24.35 0.08
N ARG A 30 12.23 25.28 -0.30
CA ARG A 30 10.78 25.19 -0.10
C ARG A 30 10.19 24.01 -0.91
N PRO A 31 9.20 23.27 -0.36
CA PRO A 31 8.68 22.03 -0.97
C PRO A 31 8.20 22.19 -2.42
N GLU A 32 7.58 23.33 -2.75
CA GLU A 32 7.02 23.59 -4.09
C GLU A 32 8.05 23.68 -5.24
N HIS A 33 9.36 23.75 -4.96
CA HIS A 33 10.40 23.87 -6.00
C HIS A 33 11.28 22.64 -6.16
N LEU A 34 11.14 21.62 -5.30
CA LEU A 34 12.02 20.44 -5.32
C LEU A 34 11.83 19.61 -6.60
N ASN A 35 10.59 19.41 -7.05
CA ASN A 35 10.31 18.60 -8.24
C ASN A 35 10.88 19.25 -9.51
N SER A 36 10.71 20.56 -9.67
CA SER A 36 11.29 21.30 -10.81
C SER A 36 12.82 21.31 -10.75
N TYR A 37 13.40 21.47 -9.57
CA TYR A 37 14.85 21.41 -9.36
C TYR A 37 15.44 20.05 -9.75
N PHE A 38 14.83 18.95 -9.29
CA PHE A 38 15.29 17.60 -9.61
C PHE A 38 15.03 17.21 -11.06
N SER A 39 13.97 17.71 -11.69
CA SER A 39 13.71 17.50 -13.13
C SER A 39 14.80 18.12 -14.00
N THR A 40 15.26 19.32 -13.66
CA THR A 40 16.36 19.97 -14.39
C THR A 40 17.71 19.33 -14.08
N LEU A 41 17.92 18.92 -12.83
CA LEU A 41 19.14 18.25 -12.40
C LEU A 41 19.26 16.84 -13.02
N ASP A 42 18.14 16.12 -13.19
CA ASP A 42 18.07 14.82 -13.85
C ASP A 42 18.64 14.86 -15.28
N ILE A 43 18.20 15.83 -16.07
CA ILE A 43 18.65 16.01 -17.47
C ILE A 43 20.17 16.20 -17.53
N GLN A 44 20.73 17.01 -16.62
CA GLN A 44 22.16 17.28 -16.58
C GLN A 44 22.97 16.09 -16.06
N LEU A 45 22.45 15.35 -15.07
CA LEU A 45 23.13 14.21 -14.49
C LEU A 45 23.09 12.97 -15.39
N ARG A 46 22.06 12.81 -16.22
CA ARG A 46 21.95 11.73 -17.22
C ARG A 46 23.09 11.73 -18.22
N GLU A 47 23.54 12.91 -18.62
CA GLU A 47 24.64 13.07 -19.58
C GLU A 47 26.03 13.02 -18.92
N CYS A 48 26.11 13.22 -17.61
CA CYS A 48 27.38 13.41 -16.89
C CYS A 48 27.80 12.23 -16.00
N LEU A 49 26.88 11.32 -15.67
CA LEU A 49 27.14 10.17 -14.80
C LEU A 49 27.25 8.89 -15.61
N GLU A 50 28.10 7.97 -15.17
CA GLU A 50 28.12 6.60 -15.72
C GLU A 50 26.76 5.92 -15.46
N PRO A 51 26.30 5.01 -16.35
CA PRO A 51 24.97 4.41 -16.26
C PRO A 51 24.65 3.80 -14.90
N GLU A 52 25.58 3.04 -14.31
CA GLU A 52 25.39 2.41 -13.00
C GLU A 52 25.29 3.42 -11.83
N VAL A 53 25.98 4.56 -11.95
CA VAL A 53 25.97 5.63 -10.95
C VAL A 53 24.73 6.50 -11.09
N TYR A 54 24.30 6.75 -12.33
CA TYR A 54 23.05 7.42 -12.64
C TYR A 54 21.84 6.61 -12.16
N GLU A 55 21.84 5.29 -12.37
CA GLU A 55 20.82 4.38 -11.83
C GLU A 55 20.79 4.42 -10.30
N LEU A 56 21.96 4.43 -9.64
CA LEU A 56 22.00 4.57 -8.18
C LEU A 56 21.53 5.96 -7.70
N PHE A 57 21.84 7.02 -8.43
CA PHE A 57 21.35 8.38 -8.17
C PHE A 57 19.83 8.44 -8.31
N HIS A 58 19.29 7.88 -9.40
CA HIS A 58 17.85 7.76 -9.61
C HIS A 58 17.20 6.93 -8.54
N LYS A 59 17.74 5.77 -8.22
CA LYS A 59 17.25 4.92 -7.13
C LYS A 59 17.24 5.67 -5.80
N LYS A 60 18.29 6.43 -5.46
CA LYS A 60 18.34 7.23 -4.22
C LYS A 60 17.45 8.46 -4.23
N LEU A 61 17.30 9.12 -5.37
CA LEU A 61 16.42 10.27 -5.55
C LEU A 61 14.97 9.84 -5.46
N THR A 62 14.65 8.73 -6.13
CA THR A 62 13.41 7.98 -6.05
C THR A 62 13.22 7.64 -4.58
N GLU A 63 14.04 6.81 -3.92
CA GLU A 63 13.98 6.51 -2.48
C GLU A 63 13.80 7.75 -1.58
N GLN A 64 14.48 8.89 -1.82
CA GLN A 64 14.32 10.10 -1.00
C GLN A 64 13.03 10.88 -1.27
N ALA A 65 12.63 11.01 -2.54
CA ALA A 65 11.39 11.67 -2.94
C ALA A 65 10.18 10.84 -2.49
N LEU A 66 10.35 9.52 -2.59
CA LEU A 66 9.48 8.49 -2.10
C LEU A 66 9.38 8.53 -0.58
N ILE A 67 10.43 8.34 0.23
CA ILE A 67 10.39 8.41 1.71
C ILE A 67 9.77 9.71 2.25
N LYS A 68 9.81 10.81 1.48
CA LYS A 68 9.20 12.11 1.83
C LYS A 68 7.80 12.34 1.24
N ASP A 69 7.34 11.50 0.32
CA ASP A 69 5.97 11.54 -0.18
C ASP A 69 5.06 10.83 0.84
N PRO A 70 4.06 11.51 1.43
CA PRO A 70 3.05 10.84 2.25
C PRO A 70 2.24 9.76 1.49
N LYS A 71 2.41 9.64 0.16
CA LYS A 71 1.93 8.55 -0.71
C LYS A 71 2.91 7.39 -0.86
N PHE A 72 4.11 7.47 -0.30
CA PHE A 72 5.10 6.39 -0.28
C PHE A 72 4.91 5.43 0.88
N LEU A 73 3.66 5.04 1.08
CA LEU A 73 3.26 3.91 1.91
C LEU A 73 3.24 2.62 1.09
N TRP A 74 4.11 2.48 0.07
CA TRP A 74 4.10 1.28 -0.78
C TRP A 74 4.64 0.04 -0.07
N CYS A 75 5.27 0.22 1.10
CA CYS A 75 5.31 -0.81 2.13
C CYS A 75 4.32 -0.43 3.24
N CYS A 76 3.31 -1.27 3.43
CA CYS A 76 2.49 -1.23 4.64
C CYS A 76 3.44 -1.41 5.82
N HIS A 77 3.67 -0.34 6.59
CA HIS A 77 4.45 -0.42 7.81
C HIS A 77 3.68 -1.31 8.78
N VAL A 78 4.06 -2.59 8.82
CA VAL A 78 3.43 -3.55 9.72
C VAL A 78 3.98 -3.30 11.10
N THR A 79 3.13 -2.87 12.03
CA THR A 79 3.48 -2.76 13.44
C THR A 79 2.84 -3.93 14.18
N CYS A 80 3.64 -4.74 14.87
CA CYS A 80 3.11 -5.81 15.67
C CYS A 80 2.15 -5.23 16.74
N PRO A 81 0.87 -5.64 16.78
CA PRO A 81 -0.07 -5.09 17.75
C PRO A 81 0.24 -5.54 19.19
N ASN A 82 0.99 -6.62 19.38
CA ASN A 82 1.36 -7.15 20.68
C ASN A 82 2.61 -6.45 21.28
N CYS A 83 3.74 -6.44 20.55
CA CYS A 83 5.01 -5.92 21.07
C CYS A 83 5.46 -4.58 20.47
N ARG A 84 4.66 -3.99 19.55
CA ARG A 84 4.94 -2.72 18.85
C ARG A 84 6.18 -2.70 17.97
N PHE A 85 6.85 -3.83 17.76
CA PHE A 85 7.95 -3.93 16.80
C PHE A 85 7.47 -3.57 15.38
N GLN A 86 8.22 -2.70 14.71
CA GLN A 86 7.90 -2.17 13.39
C GLN A 86 8.71 -2.89 12.31
N TYR A 87 8.04 -3.30 11.25
CA TYR A 87 8.65 -3.85 10.05
C TYR A 87 8.65 -2.78 8.95
N ALA A 88 9.78 -2.63 8.28
CA ALA A 88 9.94 -1.67 7.19
C ALA A 88 9.42 -2.19 5.84
N LEU A 89 9.23 -3.51 5.71
CA LEU A 89 8.97 -4.18 4.43
C LEU A 89 7.78 -5.14 4.54
N SER A 90 7.05 -5.29 3.44
CA SER A 90 5.98 -6.27 3.32
C SER A 90 6.55 -7.68 3.19
N LYS A 91 5.88 -8.66 3.81
CA LYS A 91 6.09 -10.08 3.51
C LYS A 91 5.23 -10.40 2.30
N GLY A 92 5.85 -10.66 1.15
CA GLY A 92 5.12 -10.84 -0.10
C GLY A 92 4.03 -11.94 -0.02
N GLY A 93 2.78 -11.56 -0.28
CA GLY A 93 1.69 -12.47 -0.68
C GLY A 93 0.85 -13.10 0.43
N CYS A 94 1.38 -13.29 1.64
CA CYS A 94 0.62 -13.87 2.76
C CYS A 94 0.17 -12.79 3.76
N MET A 95 -1.13 -12.75 4.08
CA MET A 95 -1.67 -11.85 5.12
C MET A 95 -1.36 -12.34 6.53
N HIS A 96 -1.03 -13.62 6.70
CA HIS A 96 -0.62 -14.17 7.99
C HIS A 96 0.82 -13.74 8.30
N PHE A 97 0.95 -12.95 9.37
CA PHE A 97 2.21 -12.41 9.83
C PHE A 97 2.56 -12.98 11.21
N CYS A 98 3.74 -13.58 11.35
CA CYS A 98 4.29 -14.02 12.64
C CYS A 98 5.40 -13.06 13.09
N CYS A 99 5.20 -12.39 14.22
CA CYS A 99 6.18 -11.45 14.76
C CYS A 99 7.47 -12.17 15.17
N SER A 100 8.61 -11.73 14.64
CA SER A 100 9.95 -12.23 14.98
C SER A 100 10.33 -12.01 16.44
N GLN A 101 9.81 -10.97 17.10
CA GLN A 101 10.15 -10.63 18.49
C GLN A 101 9.32 -11.39 19.53
N CYS A 102 8.00 -11.53 19.31
CA CYS A 102 7.08 -12.09 20.31
C CYS A 102 6.25 -13.29 19.82
N ARG A 103 6.47 -13.74 18.57
CA ARG A 103 5.76 -14.86 17.92
C ARG A 103 4.24 -14.68 17.79
N TYR A 104 3.71 -13.51 18.11
CA TYR A 104 2.30 -13.18 17.90
C TYR A 104 1.94 -13.28 16.41
N GLN A 105 0.87 -14.00 16.10
CA GLN A 105 0.39 -14.25 14.75
C GLN A 105 -0.85 -13.38 14.47
N PHE A 106 -0.80 -12.59 13.40
CA PHE A 106 -1.84 -11.59 13.09
C PHE A 106 -1.95 -11.30 11.61
N CYS A 107 -3.07 -10.70 11.20
CA CYS A 107 -3.27 -10.24 9.83
C CYS A 107 -2.51 -8.93 9.60
N SER A 108 -1.64 -8.87 8.59
CA SER A 108 -0.94 -7.62 8.20
C SER A 108 -1.88 -6.52 7.70
N GLY A 109 -3.09 -6.86 7.23
CA GLY A 109 -4.07 -5.89 6.72
C GLY A 109 -4.99 -5.29 7.78
N CYS A 110 -5.41 -6.04 8.80
CA CYS A 110 -6.33 -5.56 9.84
C CYS A 110 -5.83 -5.70 11.28
N ASN A 111 -4.63 -6.26 11.50
CA ASN A 111 -4.05 -6.54 12.81
C ASN A 111 -4.87 -7.49 13.72
N ASN A 112 -5.93 -8.12 13.21
CA ASN A 112 -6.65 -9.15 13.96
C ASN A 112 -5.79 -10.41 14.16
N PRO A 113 -5.93 -11.09 15.32
CA PRO A 113 -5.15 -12.28 15.60
C PRO A 113 -5.50 -13.42 14.65
N PHE A 114 -4.52 -14.27 14.37
CA PHE A 114 -4.77 -15.62 13.85
C PHE A 114 -4.95 -16.59 15.02
N HIS A 115 -5.91 -17.50 14.87
CA HIS A 115 -6.29 -18.48 15.87
C HIS A 115 -6.22 -19.89 15.28
N THR A 116 -5.67 -20.84 16.03
CA THR A 116 -5.79 -22.28 15.77
C THR A 116 -7.05 -22.87 16.42
N THR A 117 -7.50 -22.26 17.51
CA THR A 117 -8.77 -22.55 18.19
C THR A 117 -9.56 -21.24 18.27
N CYS A 118 -10.60 -21.14 17.44
CA CYS A 118 -11.39 -19.92 17.37
C CYS A 118 -12.45 -19.89 18.47
N ALA A 119 -12.51 -18.78 19.21
CA ALA A 119 -13.49 -18.53 20.26
C ALA A 119 -14.67 -17.66 19.78
N VAL A 120 -14.71 -17.30 18.49
CA VAL A 120 -15.84 -16.56 17.93
C VAL A 120 -17.02 -17.51 17.79
N ASP A 121 -18.13 -17.15 18.42
CA ASP A 121 -19.36 -17.94 18.39
C ASP A 121 -19.78 -18.26 16.95
N GLU A 122 -20.17 -19.51 16.70
CA GLU A 122 -20.63 -20.00 15.40
C GLU A 122 -19.58 -19.92 14.28
N CYS A 123 -18.30 -19.72 14.60
CA CYS A 123 -17.24 -19.92 13.63
C CYS A 123 -17.06 -21.41 13.32
N SER A 124 -17.31 -21.81 12.07
CA SER A 124 -17.14 -23.20 11.59
C SER A 124 -15.81 -23.43 10.86
N VAL A 125 -14.97 -22.39 10.74
CA VAL A 125 -13.69 -22.48 10.04
C VAL A 125 -12.72 -23.32 10.86
N SER A 126 -12.24 -24.42 10.26
CA SER A 126 -11.22 -25.28 10.85
C SER A 126 -9.81 -24.79 10.49
N GLY A 127 -8.85 -25.04 11.38
CA GLY A 127 -7.45 -24.65 11.17
C GLY A 127 -7.16 -23.18 11.44
N LEU A 128 -5.95 -22.76 11.07
CA LEU A 128 -5.43 -21.43 11.34
C LEU A 128 -6.16 -20.37 10.51
N HIS A 129 -6.91 -19.48 11.16
CA HIS A 129 -7.63 -18.39 10.49
C HIS A 129 -7.73 -17.13 11.36
N ALA A 130 -8.12 -16.02 10.74
CA ALA A 130 -8.44 -14.77 11.40
C ALA A 130 -9.83 -14.28 10.93
N HIS A 131 -10.49 -13.49 11.76
CA HIS A 131 -11.72 -12.79 11.38
C HIS A 131 -11.36 -11.42 10.84
N HIS A 132 -11.78 -11.13 9.61
CA HIS A 132 -11.40 -9.90 8.92
C HIS A 132 -12.62 -8.96 8.83
N PRO A 133 -12.44 -7.64 9.06
CA PRO A 133 -13.46 -6.65 8.75
C PRO A 133 -13.57 -6.46 7.23
N ARG A 134 -14.68 -5.86 6.77
CA ARG A 134 -14.98 -5.76 5.33
C ARG A 134 -14.01 -4.88 4.54
N ASP A 135 -13.32 -3.95 5.20
CA ASP A 135 -12.28 -3.08 4.63
C ASP A 135 -10.87 -3.68 4.73
N CYS A 136 -10.73 -4.93 5.19
CA CYS A 136 -9.43 -5.57 5.24
C CYS A 136 -8.92 -5.89 3.82
N LEU A 137 -7.61 -5.70 3.61
CA LEU A 137 -6.89 -6.14 2.41
C LEU A 137 -7.13 -7.63 2.10
N PHE A 138 -7.38 -8.47 3.11
CA PHE A 138 -7.73 -9.88 2.90
C PHE A 138 -8.89 -10.08 1.92
N TYR A 139 -9.93 -9.23 1.99
CA TYR A 139 -11.07 -9.25 1.06
C TYR A 139 -10.84 -8.35 -0.14
N LEU A 140 -10.35 -7.12 0.09
CA LEU A 140 -10.26 -6.12 -0.98
C LEU A 140 -9.19 -6.44 -2.04
N ARG A 141 -8.21 -7.30 -1.74
CA ARG A 141 -7.22 -7.77 -2.74
C ARG A 141 -7.84 -8.62 -3.86
N ASP A 142 -9.05 -9.16 -3.64
CA ASP A 142 -9.77 -9.96 -4.63
C ASP A 142 -10.63 -9.09 -5.56
N TRP A 143 -10.72 -7.77 -5.30
CA TRP A 143 -11.38 -6.84 -6.20
C TRP A 143 -10.45 -6.43 -7.34
N GLU A 144 -11.02 -6.26 -8.53
CA GLU A 144 -10.30 -5.68 -9.65
C GLU A 144 -9.86 -4.25 -9.35
N PRO A 145 -8.69 -3.80 -9.86
CA PRO A 145 -8.20 -2.44 -9.64
C PRO A 145 -9.24 -1.37 -10.02
N SER A 146 -9.98 -1.57 -11.12
CA SER A 146 -11.04 -0.65 -11.56
C SER A 146 -12.14 -0.47 -10.52
N ARG A 147 -12.53 -1.53 -9.81
CA ARG A 147 -13.56 -1.45 -8.76
C ARG A 147 -13.06 -0.68 -7.54
N LEU A 148 -11.81 -0.91 -7.13
CA LEU A 148 -11.16 -0.16 -6.05
C LEU A 148 -11.00 1.33 -6.43
N GLN A 149 -10.65 1.63 -7.68
CA GLN A 149 -10.60 2.99 -8.21
C GLN A 149 -11.97 3.67 -8.18
N THR A 150 -13.04 3.00 -8.62
CA THR A 150 -14.42 3.52 -8.53
C THR A 150 -14.78 3.87 -7.09
N LEU A 151 -14.39 3.04 -6.12
CA LEU A 151 -14.65 3.32 -4.71
C LEU A 151 -13.93 4.61 -4.26
N LEU A 152 -12.67 4.79 -4.63
CA LEU A 152 -11.90 6.00 -4.35
C LEU A 152 -12.49 7.24 -5.06
N GLN A 153 -12.87 7.11 -6.33
CA GLN A 153 -13.47 8.19 -7.13
C GLN A 153 -14.79 8.67 -6.52
N ASN A 154 -15.68 7.75 -6.14
CA ASN A 154 -16.96 8.08 -5.51
C ASN A 154 -16.80 8.83 -4.18
N ASN A 155 -15.63 8.71 -3.54
CA ASN A 155 -15.29 9.37 -2.29
C ASN A 155 -14.32 10.55 -2.46
N GLY A 156 -14.05 10.98 -3.70
CA GLY A 156 -13.19 12.13 -3.99
C GLY A 156 -11.72 11.95 -3.62
N VAL A 157 -11.24 10.70 -3.49
CA VAL A 157 -9.84 10.40 -3.16
C VAL A 157 -9.03 10.18 -4.42
N ALA A 158 -7.99 11.02 -4.61
CA ALA A 158 -7.08 10.90 -5.73
C ALA A 158 -6.14 9.69 -5.58
N PHE A 159 -5.83 9.03 -6.69
CA PHE A 159 -4.83 7.97 -6.79
C PHE A 159 -4.00 8.13 -8.06
N ASN A 160 -2.80 7.53 -8.07
CA ASN A 160 -1.91 7.58 -9.20
C ASN A 160 -2.22 6.42 -10.17
N THR A 161 -2.22 6.70 -11.46
CA THR A 161 -2.28 5.69 -12.54
C THR A 161 -1.00 5.67 -13.35
N GLU A 162 -0.28 6.78 -13.39
CA GLU A 162 1.01 6.92 -14.06
C GLU A 162 2.17 6.72 -13.07
N PRO A 163 3.28 6.12 -13.52
CA PRO A 163 4.47 6.00 -12.70
C PRO A 163 5.03 7.39 -12.35
N PRO A 164 5.61 7.57 -11.15
CA PRO A 164 6.33 8.79 -10.83
C PRO A 164 7.45 9.07 -11.86
N PRO A 165 7.78 10.34 -12.13
CA PRO A 165 8.90 10.69 -13.02
C PRO A 165 10.20 10.05 -12.52
N GLY A 166 10.92 9.35 -13.41
CA GLY A 166 12.19 8.68 -13.08
C GLY A 166 12.05 7.21 -12.65
N THR A 167 10.84 6.68 -12.51
CA THR A 167 10.63 5.25 -12.19
C THR A 167 10.85 4.38 -13.42
N GLN A 168 11.66 3.32 -13.28
CA GLN A 168 11.81 2.29 -14.32
C GLN A 168 10.46 1.63 -14.59
N THR A 169 10.06 1.56 -15.86
CA THR A 169 8.81 0.95 -16.30
C THR A 169 9.04 -0.48 -16.77
N GLY A 170 8.04 -1.35 -16.60
CA GLY A 170 8.08 -2.75 -17.04
C GLY A 170 8.14 -3.74 -15.88
N LEU A 171 8.90 -3.46 -14.82
CA LEU A 171 9.04 -4.34 -13.65
C LEU A 171 8.73 -3.60 -12.35
N CYS A 172 8.05 -4.29 -11.44
CA CYS A 172 7.63 -3.75 -10.14
C CYS A 172 8.83 -3.60 -9.19
N GLY A 173 9.11 -2.37 -8.76
CA GLY A 173 10.22 -2.03 -7.87
C GLY A 173 9.92 -2.11 -6.37
N VAL A 174 8.80 -2.71 -5.96
CA VAL A 174 8.48 -2.89 -4.53
C VAL A 174 9.44 -3.90 -3.94
N VAL A 175 10.12 -3.51 -2.87
CA VAL A 175 11.03 -4.38 -2.12
C VAL A 175 10.22 -5.23 -1.15
N GLU A 176 10.42 -6.55 -1.20
CA GLU A 176 9.77 -7.52 -0.33
C GLU A 176 10.82 -8.30 0.48
N GLN A 177 10.44 -8.71 1.69
CA GLN A 177 11.23 -9.69 2.45
C GLN A 177 10.77 -11.11 2.12
N LYS A 178 11.67 -11.92 1.56
CA LYS A 178 11.41 -13.35 1.35
C LYS A 178 11.87 -14.14 2.57
N ASP A 179 11.04 -15.06 3.05
CA ASP A 179 11.41 -15.98 4.12
C ASP A 179 12.09 -17.21 3.50
N GLU A 180 13.41 -17.18 3.27
CA GLU A 180 14.20 -18.34 2.82
C GLU A 180 15.02 -18.90 3.99
N GLY A 181 14.53 -19.97 4.62
CA GLY A 181 15.34 -20.78 5.54
C GLY A 181 15.88 -20.05 6.79
N GLY A 182 15.26 -18.94 7.19
CA GLY A 182 15.68 -18.13 8.35
C GLY A 182 16.53 -16.91 8.00
N GLN A 183 16.96 -16.75 6.74
CA GLN A 183 17.48 -15.50 6.23
C GLN A 183 16.33 -14.72 5.58
N GLN A 184 16.27 -13.40 5.86
CA GLN A 184 15.26 -12.50 5.31
C GLN A 184 15.95 -11.50 4.35
N PRO A 185 16.45 -11.95 3.19
CA PRO A 185 17.02 -11.03 2.21
C PRO A 185 15.92 -10.17 1.59
N ASP A 186 16.21 -8.88 1.47
CA ASP A 186 15.38 -7.94 0.72
C ASP A 186 15.53 -8.24 -0.77
N SER A 187 14.42 -8.43 -1.47
CA SER A 187 14.38 -8.71 -2.91
C SER A 187 13.35 -7.82 -3.56
N ASP A 188 13.67 -7.29 -4.74
CA ASP A 188 12.66 -6.62 -5.55
C ASP A 188 11.58 -7.63 -5.98
N CYS A 189 10.33 -7.16 -6.05
CA CYS A 189 9.20 -7.94 -6.53
C CYS A 189 9.43 -8.41 -7.97
N ALA A 190 9.90 -7.50 -8.83
CA ALA A 190 10.23 -7.74 -10.23
C ALA A 190 9.09 -8.32 -11.09
N ALA A 191 7.84 -8.33 -10.60
CA ALA A 191 6.68 -8.74 -11.38
C ALA A 191 6.32 -7.70 -12.46
N GLN A 192 5.70 -8.15 -13.55
CA GLN A 192 5.32 -7.30 -14.67
C GLN A 192 4.36 -6.17 -14.26
N THR A 193 4.66 -4.94 -14.68
CA THR A 193 3.77 -3.78 -14.48
C THR A 193 2.78 -3.66 -15.63
N GLN A 194 1.60 -3.07 -15.36
CA GLN A 194 0.61 -2.77 -16.39
C GLN A 194 0.38 -1.26 -16.54
N PRO A 195 -0.02 -0.76 -17.73
CA PRO A 195 -0.47 0.62 -17.91
C PRO A 195 -1.60 0.98 -16.94
N GLY A 196 -1.58 2.19 -16.38
CA GLY A 196 -2.58 2.64 -15.42
C GLY A 196 -2.41 2.16 -13.98
N HIS A 197 -1.34 1.39 -13.68
CA HIS A 197 -1.03 0.85 -12.34
C HIS A 197 0.15 1.57 -11.66
N ALA A 198 0.44 2.81 -12.04
CA ALA A 198 1.46 3.65 -11.42
C ALA A 198 2.87 3.04 -11.35
N GLY A 199 3.22 2.19 -12.32
CA GLY A 199 4.52 1.49 -12.34
C GLY A 199 4.60 0.29 -11.39
N LEU A 200 3.46 -0.25 -10.94
CA LEU A 200 3.39 -1.43 -10.10
C LEU A 200 2.83 -2.66 -10.81
N CYS A 201 3.17 -3.83 -10.28
CA CYS A 201 2.41 -5.04 -10.57
C CYS A 201 1.01 -4.95 -9.97
N GLU A 202 0.09 -5.72 -10.52
CA GLU A 202 -1.33 -5.70 -10.12
C GLU A 202 -1.54 -5.93 -8.63
N LYS A 203 -0.82 -6.89 -8.04
CA LYS A 203 -0.85 -7.18 -6.59
C LYS A 203 -0.53 -5.91 -5.77
N HIS A 204 0.63 -5.30 -6.01
CA HIS A 204 1.06 -4.13 -5.24
C HIS A 204 0.20 -2.90 -5.56
N TYR A 205 -0.37 -2.82 -6.76
CA TYR A 205 -1.31 -1.75 -7.09
C TYR A 205 -2.62 -1.88 -6.30
N ARG A 206 -3.16 -3.10 -6.14
CA ARG A 206 -4.31 -3.34 -5.25
C ARG A 206 -3.99 -2.99 -3.81
N GLU A 207 -2.82 -3.41 -3.30
CA GLU A 207 -2.38 -3.06 -1.93
C GLU A 207 -2.32 -1.54 -1.73
N TYR A 208 -1.82 -0.79 -2.71
CA TYR A 208 -1.83 0.65 -2.70
C TYR A 208 -3.23 1.26 -2.68
N LEU A 209 -4.13 0.84 -3.57
CA LEU A 209 -5.49 1.38 -3.60
C LEU A 209 -6.22 1.09 -2.29
N VAL A 210 -6.03 -0.12 -1.74
CA VAL A 210 -6.57 -0.49 -0.42
C VAL A 210 -5.95 0.34 0.70
N SER A 211 -4.66 0.66 0.63
CA SER A 211 -4.03 1.55 1.61
C SER A 211 -4.70 2.94 1.62
N LEU A 212 -5.06 3.47 0.44
CA LEU A 212 -5.79 4.73 0.33
C LEU A 212 -7.21 4.60 0.90
N ILE A 213 -7.96 3.56 0.49
CA ILE A 213 -9.31 3.26 1.01
C ILE A 213 -9.31 3.25 2.53
N ASN A 214 -8.37 2.52 3.13
CA ASN A 214 -8.27 2.36 4.58
C ASN A 214 -7.84 3.65 5.28
N SER A 215 -6.89 4.38 4.69
CA SER A 215 -6.41 5.67 5.23
C SER A 215 -7.51 6.73 5.30
N HIS A 216 -8.50 6.65 4.41
CA HIS A 216 -9.66 7.55 4.34
C HIS A 216 -10.92 6.97 5.00
N SER A 217 -10.85 5.77 5.60
CA SER A 217 -12.00 5.09 6.22
C SER A 217 -13.19 4.90 5.29
N ILE A 218 -12.92 4.56 4.02
CA ILE A 218 -13.98 4.37 3.02
C ILE A 218 -14.58 2.98 3.17
N ASP A 219 -15.91 2.91 3.30
CA ASP A 219 -16.65 1.65 3.38
C ASP A 219 -16.82 1.02 1.98
N PRO A 220 -16.43 -0.24 1.76
CA PRO A 220 -16.64 -0.93 0.48
C PRO A 220 -18.08 -1.39 0.24
N ALA A 221 -18.91 -1.49 1.28
CA ALA A 221 -20.28 -2.03 1.18
C ALA A 221 -21.19 -1.34 0.14
N PRO A 222 -21.11 -0.02 -0.10
CA PRO A 222 -21.91 0.64 -1.14
C PRO A 222 -21.68 0.13 -2.57
N LEU A 223 -20.57 -0.56 -2.83
CA LEU A 223 -20.30 -1.19 -4.13
C LEU A 223 -20.59 -2.69 -4.15
N TYR A 224 -21.16 -3.27 -3.10
CA TYR A 224 -21.54 -4.68 -3.07
C TYR A 224 -22.68 -4.96 -4.05
N SER A 225 -22.54 -6.07 -4.78
CA SER A 225 -23.69 -6.72 -5.40
C SER A 225 -24.65 -7.27 -4.34
N SER A 226 -25.89 -7.55 -4.73
CA SER A 226 -26.88 -8.19 -3.86
C SER A 226 -26.35 -9.47 -3.18
N ASN A 227 -25.56 -10.27 -3.89
CA ASN A 227 -24.98 -11.50 -3.33
C ASN A 227 -23.87 -11.21 -2.32
N GLU A 228 -22.99 -10.26 -2.61
CA GLU A 228 -21.93 -9.86 -1.67
C GLU A 228 -22.51 -9.26 -0.38
N LEU A 229 -23.59 -8.46 -0.50
CA LEU A 229 -24.28 -7.91 0.66
C LEU A 229 -24.89 -9.01 1.53
N LEU A 230 -25.57 -10.01 0.95
CA LEU A 230 -26.10 -11.15 1.71
C LEU A 230 -24.99 -11.97 2.37
N LEU A 231 -23.88 -12.21 1.67
CA LEU A 231 -22.73 -12.92 2.24
C LEU A 231 -22.09 -12.13 3.38
N ALA A 232 -22.00 -10.80 3.26
CA ALA A 232 -21.51 -9.94 4.33
C ALA A 232 -22.46 -9.97 5.54
N CYS A 233 -23.77 -9.82 5.32
CA CYS A 233 -24.76 -9.90 6.40
C CYS A 233 -24.64 -11.22 7.17
N ARG A 234 -24.59 -12.35 6.48
CA ARG A 234 -24.42 -13.67 7.14
C ARG A 234 -23.10 -13.79 7.88
N ARG A 235 -22.00 -13.29 7.30
CA ARG A 235 -20.67 -13.34 7.92
C ARG A 235 -20.61 -12.55 9.22
N TYR A 236 -21.23 -11.36 9.23
CA TYR A 236 -21.25 -10.47 10.39
C TYR A 236 -22.52 -10.59 11.22
N LYS A 237 -23.34 -11.63 10.96
CA LYS A 237 -24.57 -11.94 11.69
C LYS A 237 -25.62 -10.82 11.71
N VAL A 238 -25.60 -9.96 10.68
CA VAL A 238 -26.66 -8.99 10.43
C VAL A 238 -27.86 -9.73 9.86
N GLU A 239 -29.00 -9.64 10.55
CA GLU A 239 -30.22 -10.34 10.13
C GLU A 239 -30.69 -9.87 8.74
N ASP A 240 -30.77 -10.82 7.81
CA ASP A 240 -31.08 -10.63 6.39
C ASP A 240 -32.52 -11.03 6.02
N LEU A 241 -33.45 -11.13 6.98
CA LEU A 241 -34.84 -11.49 6.71
C LEU A 241 -35.56 -10.44 5.85
N ARG A 242 -36.24 -10.91 4.81
CA ARG A 242 -37.09 -10.08 3.95
C ARG A 242 -38.46 -9.90 4.58
N ARG A 243 -38.98 -8.68 4.59
CA ARG A 243 -40.29 -8.35 5.16
C ARG A 243 -41.41 -8.71 4.18
N GLU A 244 -42.60 -8.95 4.70
CA GLU A 244 -43.78 -9.21 3.87
C GLU A 244 -44.07 -8.00 2.96
N GLY A 245 -44.28 -8.26 1.66
CA GLY A 245 -44.54 -7.21 0.67
C GLY A 245 -43.34 -6.33 0.29
N GLU A 246 -42.15 -6.56 0.84
CA GLU A 246 -40.96 -5.74 0.57
C GLU A 246 -40.38 -6.04 -0.82
N ASP A 247 -40.28 -5.02 -1.68
CA ASP A 247 -39.63 -5.13 -2.98
C ASP A 247 -38.10 -5.26 -2.85
N SER A 248 -37.43 -5.66 -3.92
CA SER A 248 -36.00 -5.98 -3.88
C SER A 248 -35.13 -4.75 -3.62
N PHE A 249 -35.50 -3.58 -4.14
CA PHE A 249 -34.73 -2.35 -3.94
C PHE A 249 -34.80 -1.91 -2.47
N THR A 250 -35.99 -1.92 -1.88
CA THR A 250 -36.21 -1.60 -0.47
C THR A 250 -35.47 -2.58 0.45
N TYR A 251 -35.55 -3.88 0.14
CA TYR A 251 -34.84 -4.92 0.89
C TYR A 251 -33.33 -4.72 0.93
N PHE A 252 -32.68 -4.57 -0.23
CA PHE A 252 -31.22 -4.41 -0.27
C PHE A 252 -30.75 -3.06 0.27
N SER A 253 -31.51 -1.98 0.05
CA SER A 253 -31.19 -0.67 0.62
C SER A 253 -31.21 -0.71 2.15
N ARG A 254 -32.23 -1.36 2.73
CA ARG A 254 -32.33 -1.56 4.17
C ARG A 254 -31.19 -2.42 4.71
N LEU A 255 -30.83 -3.51 4.02
CA LEU A 255 -29.73 -4.38 4.46
C LEU A 255 -28.38 -3.67 4.41
N LEU A 256 -28.12 -2.87 3.38
CA LEU A 256 -26.90 -2.08 3.28
C LEU A 256 -26.81 -1.12 4.47
N GLN A 257 -27.88 -0.37 4.74
CA GLN A 257 -27.93 0.55 5.88
C GLN A 257 -27.71 -0.19 7.20
N LYS A 258 -28.42 -1.30 7.42
CA LYS A 258 -28.29 -2.11 8.63
C LYS A 258 -26.87 -2.64 8.83
N LEU A 259 -26.24 -3.15 7.77
CA LEU A 259 -24.85 -3.62 7.82
C LEU A 259 -23.88 -2.49 8.20
N MET A 260 -24.08 -1.28 7.64
CA MET A 260 -23.21 -0.14 7.92
C MET A 260 -23.41 0.41 9.33
N ASP A 261 -24.62 0.33 9.89
CA ASP A 261 -24.95 0.82 11.22
C ASP A 261 -24.55 -0.16 12.34
N GLU A 262 -24.77 -1.46 12.14
CA GLU A 262 -24.51 -2.49 13.16
C GLU A 262 -23.05 -2.94 13.18
N GLU A 263 -22.40 -2.98 12.02
CA GLU A 263 -21.05 -3.51 11.88
C GLU A 263 -20.09 -2.41 11.45
N PRO A 264 -19.23 -1.87 12.33
CA PRO A 264 -18.27 -0.84 11.97
C PRO A 264 -17.15 -1.40 11.06
N LEU A 265 -16.44 -0.48 10.39
CA LEU A 265 -15.18 -0.81 9.74
C LEU A 265 -14.12 -1.23 10.78
N GLY A 266 -13.07 -1.92 10.32
CA GLY A 266 -12.04 -2.47 11.22
C GLY A 266 -11.37 -1.41 12.10
N ASP A 267 -11.50 -1.56 13.42
CA ASP A 267 -10.92 -0.68 14.44
C ASP A 267 -9.37 -0.72 14.45
N LYS A 268 -8.81 -1.89 14.13
CA LYS A 268 -7.36 -2.15 14.12
C LYS A 268 -6.73 -2.04 12.73
N VAL A 269 -7.52 -1.76 11.70
CA VAL A 269 -7.00 -1.46 10.36
C VAL A 269 -6.16 -0.18 10.42
N PRO A 270 -4.93 -0.15 9.90
CA PRO A 270 -4.11 1.07 9.89
C PRO A 270 -4.77 2.20 9.11
N ARG A 271 -4.93 3.38 9.74
CA ARG A 271 -5.52 4.58 9.13
C ARG A 271 -4.60 5.78 9.30
N LYS A 272 -4.72 6.78 8.42
CA LYS A 272 -4.00 8.06 8.56
C LYS A 272 -4.69 8.85 9.68
N LYS A 273 -3.94 9.20 10.72
CA LYS A 273 -4.40 10.10 11.80
C LYS A 273 -4.26 11.55 11.38
#